data_AF-A0A284VT96-F1
#
_entry.id   AF-A0A284VT96-F1
#
_cell.length_a   1.000
_cell.length_b   1.000
_cell.length_c   1.000
_cell.angle_alpha   90.00
_cell.angle_beta   90.00
_cell.angle_gamma   90.00
#
_symmetry.space_group_name_H-M   'P 1'
#
loop_
_entity.id
_entity.type
_entity.pdbx_description
1 polymer ?
#
loop_
_entity_poly.entity_id
_entity_poly.type
_entity_poly.pdbx_seq_one_letter_code
_entity_poly.pdbx_strand_id
1 'polypeptide(L)' 'MSKLGETTDKILELLSKRENITIKQLEKKVPQVNPEILNFMDQEGLIELKNQEVSITEFGCRIITVE' A
#
# COMPACT_ATOMS: atom_id res chain seq x y z
N MET A 1 17.37 0.25 7.94
CA MET A 1 16.19 0.07 7.08
C MET A 1 15.91 1.38 6.38
N SER A 2 15.59 1.36 5.09
CA SER A 2 15.28 2.59 4.34
C SER A 2 13.84 3.03 4.65
N LYS A 3 13.60 4.33 4.82
CA LYS A 3 12.26 4.92 5.09
C LYS A 3 11.17 4.46 4.10
N LEU A 4 11.58 4.11 2.89
CA LEU A 4 10.73 3.62 1.80
C LEU A 4 10.17 2.22 2.09
N GLY A 5 11.01 1.31 2.62
CA GLY A 5 10.58 -0.03 3.01
C GLY A 5 9.55 0.03 4.15
N GLU A 6 9.86 0.80 5.21
CA GLU A 6 8.95 0.96 6.36
C GLU A 6 7.59 1.59 5.97
N THR A 7 7.57 2.45 4.95
CA THR A 7 6.32 3.05 4.46
C THR A 7 5.51 2.03 3.65
N THR A 8 6.19 1.25 2.81
CA THR A 8 5.57 0.17 1.99
C THR A 8 4.94 -0.88 2.89
N ASP A 9 5.66 -1.36 3.90
CA ASP A 9 5.17 -2.37 4.86
C ASP A 9 3.91 -1.86 5.58
N LYS A 10 3.94 -0.61 6.07
CA LYS A 10 2.77 0.01 6.73
C LYS A 10 1.55 0.11 5.82
N ILE A 11 1.75 0.43 4.53
CA ILE A 11 0.65 0.50 3.56
C ILE A 11 0.07 -0.89 3.36
N LEU A 12 0.91 -1.91 3.13
CA LEU A 12 0.45 -3.29 2.92
C LEU A 12 -0.25 -3.85 4.15
N GLU A 13 0.26 -3.63 5.36
CA GLU A 13 -0.41 -4.02 6.60
C GLU A 13 -1.78 -3.34 6.77
N LEU A 14 -1.89 -2.06 6.41
CA LEU A 14 -3.16 -1.32 6.49
C LEU A 14 -4.20 -1.85 5.51
N LEU A 15 -3.78 -2.16 4.29
CA LEU A 15 -4.65 -2.72 3.24
C LEU A 15 -4.97 -4.20 3.49
N SER A 16 -4.06 -4.96 4.11
CA SER A 16 -4.34 -6.34 4.53
C SER A 16 -5.50 -6.43 5.52
N LYS A 17 -5.63 -5.43 6.39
CA LYS A 17 -6.73 -5.32 7.37
C LYS A 17 -8.01 -4.74 6.76
N ARG A 18 -7.97 -4.19 5.54
CA ARG A 18 -9.10 -3.52 4.87
C ARG A 18 -8.99 -3.66 3.34
N GLU A 19 -9.91 -4.41 2.73
CA GLU A 19 -9.93 -4.69 1.28
C GLU A 19 -9.71 -3.45 0.37
N ASN A 20 -10.24 -2.28 0.74
CA ASN A 20 -10.02 -1.04 0.00
C ASN A 20 -9.98 0.19 0.93
N ILE A 21 -9.15 1.18 0.57
CA ILE A 21 -9.12 2.48 1.26
C ILE A 21 -8.91 3.60 0.24
N THR A 22 -9.59 4.72 0.43
CA THR A 22 -9.37 5.91 -0.41
C THR A 22 -7.97 6.51 -0.20
N ILE A 23 -7.36 7.08 -1.24
CA ILE A 23 -6.05 7.76 -1.15
C ILE A 23 -6.05 8.80 -0.02
N LYS A 24 -7.13 9.59 0.12
CA LYS A 24 -7.28 10.58 1.21
C LYS A 24 -7.25 9.96 2.60
N GLN A 25 -7.81 8.76 2.78
CA GLN A 25 -7.73 8.05 4.05
C GLN A 25 -6.33 7.46 4.27
N LEU A 26 -5.66 7.04 3.21
CA LEU A 26 -4.30 6.55 3.26
C LEU A 26 -3.32 7.64 3.68
N GLU A 27 -3.41 8.83 3.08
CA GLU A 27 -2.61 10.00 3.46
C GLU A 27 -2.81 10.41 4.92
N LYS A 28 -4.04 10.28 5.44
CA LYS A 28 -4.33 10.54 6.86
C LYS A 28 -3.70 9.53 7.81
N LYS A 29 -3.62 8.25 7.41
CA LYS A 29 -3.07 7.18 8.25
C LYS A 29 -1.56 7.04 8.10
N VAL A 30 -1.05 7.30 6.90
CA VAL A 30 0.35 7.21 6.50
C VAL A 30 0.75 8.55 5.90
N PRO A 31 1.07 9.57 6.73
CA PRO A 31 1.40 10.91 6.22
C PRO A 31 2.69 10.95 5.38
N GLN A 32 3.46 9.87 5.37
CA GLN A 32 4.66 9.69 4.55
C GLN A 32 4.36 9.08 3.17
N VAL A 33 3.11 8.71 2.90
CA VAL A 33 2.71 8.23 1.59
C VAL A 33 2.80 9.38 0.60
N ASN A 34 3.50 9.14 -0.51
CA ASN A 34 3.54 10.04 -1.64
C ASN A 34 3.01 9.31 -2.88
N PRO A 35 2.60 10.03 -3.93
CA PRO A 35 2.13 9.42 -5.17
C PRO A 35 3.18 8.51 -5.83
N GLU A 36 4.47 8.81 -5.65
CA GLU A 36 5.56 8.02 -6.22
C GLU A 36 5.64 6.62 -5.60
N ILE A 37 5.48 6.49 -4.29
CA ILE A 37 5.43 5.20 -3.59
C ILE A 37 4.20 4.41 -4.06
N LEU A 38 3.04 5.06 -4.16
CA LEU A 38 1.82 4.38 -4.63
C LEU A 38 1.96 3.88 -6.06
N ASN A 39 2.48 4.71 -6.96
CA ASN A 39 2.73 4.31 -8.33
C ASN A 39 3.77 3.19 -8.41
N PHE A 40 4.84 3.25 -7.61
CA PHE A 40 5.83 2.18 -7.54
C PHE A 40 5.18 0.87 -7.09
N MET A 41 4.41 0.88 -6.00
CA MET A 41 3.73 -0.31 -5.49
C MET A 41 2.69 -0.88 -6.47
N ASP A 42 2.02 -0.01 -7.23
CA ASP A 42 1.08 -0.40 -8.30
C ASP A 42 1.81 -1.06 -9.48
N GLN A 43 2.94 -0.47 -9.92
CA GLN A 43 3.78 -1.03 -10.99
C GLN A 43 4.40 -2.38 -10.60
N GLU A 44 4.82 -2.53 -9.35
CA GLU A 44 5.33 -3.80 -8.81
C GLU A 44 4.22 -4.82 -8.54
N GLY A 45 2.95 -4.45 -8.75
CA GLY A 45 1.79 -5.32 -8.57
C GLY A 45 1.48 -5.65 -7.11
N LEU A 46 1.97 -4.87 -6.15
CA LEU A 46 1.70 -5.02 -4.71
C LEU A 46 0.32 -4.48 -4.32
N ILE A 47 -0.09 -3.40 -4.98
CA ILE A 47 -1.40 -2.76 -4.80
C ILE A 47 -2.03 -2.49 -6.17
N GLU A 48 -3.31 -2.17 -6.18
CA GLU A 48 -4.03 -1.66 -7.34
C GLU A 48 -4.61 -0.29 -7.01
N LEU A 49 -4.33 0.69 -7.88
CA LEU A 49 -4.90 2.04 -7.81
C LEU A 49 -6.07 2.15 -8.77
N LYS A 50 -7.30 2.24 -8.24
CA LYS A 50 -8.52 2.33 -9.04
C LYS A 50 -9.51 3.32 -8.45
N ASN A 51 -10.04 4.23 -9.27
CA ASN A 51 -11.07 5.20 -8.85
C ASN A 51 -10.71 6.02 -7.58
N GLN A 52 -9.44 6.40 -7.40
CA GLN A 52 -8.92 7.08 -6.18
C GLN A 52 -8.95 6.21 -4.90
N GLU A 53 -9.10 4.91 -5.08
CA GLU A 53 -8.97 3.91 -4.04
C GLU A 53 -7.69 3.09 -4.25
N VAL A 54 -7.21 2.56 -3.13
CA VAL A 54 -6.05 1.70 -3.04
C VAL A 54 -6.52 0.38 -2.46
N SER A 55 -6.22 -0.70 -3.16
CA SER A 55 -6.49 -2.06 -2.72
C SER A 55 -5.21 -2.89 -2.77
N ILE A 56 -5.06 -3.81 -1.83
CA ILE A 56 -3.93 -4.77 -1.88
C ILE A 56 -4.23 -5.84 -2.92
N THR A 57 -3.23 -6.23 -3.70
CA THR A 57 -3.37 -7.37 -4.62
C THR A 57 -3.14 -8.68 -3.89
N GLU A 58 -3.48 -9.80 -4.54
CA GLU A 58 -3.12 -11.13 -4.03
C GLU A 58 -1.59 -11.28 -3.84
N PHE A 59 -0.80 -10.69 -4.74
CA PHE A 59 0.65 -10.70 -4.64
C PHE A 59 1.14 -9.91 -3.43
N GLY A 60 0.68 -8.67 -3.25
CA GLY A 60 1.02 -7.86 -2.07
C GLY A 60 0.64 -8.53 -0.75
N CYS A 61 -0.50 -9.23 -0.73
CA CYS A 61 -0.95 -9.99 0.44
C CYS A 61 -0.04 -11.19 0.75
N ARG A 62 0.51 -11.85 -0.26
CA ARG A 62 1.48 -12.94 -0.06
C ARG A 62 2.79 -12.43 0.53
N ILE A 63 3.28 -11.27 0.10
CA ILE A 63 4.55 -10.69 0.58
C ILE A 63 4.53 -10.43 2.09
N ILE A 64 3.40 -10.02 2.66
CA ILE A 64 3.23 -9.79 4.10
C ILE A 64 2.95 -11.07 4.91
N THR A 65 2.57 -12.17 4.26
CA THR A 65 2.20 -13.44 4.93
C THR A 65 3.38 -14.42 5.01
N VAL A 66 4.58 -14.01 4.56
CA VAL A 66 5.78 -14.86 4.67
C VAL A 66 6.30 -14.82 6.12
N GLU A 67 5.81 -15.75 6.94
CA GLU A 67 6.47 -16.24 8.16
C GLU A 67 7.55 -17.27 7.82
#